data_AF-A0A3C1KGI3-F1
#
_entry.id   AF-A0A3C1KGI3-F1
#
_cell.length_a   1.000
_cell.length_b   1.000
_cell.length_c   1.000
_cell.angle_alpha   90.00
_cell.angle_beta   90.00
_cell.angle_gamma   90.00
#
_symmetry.space_group_name_H-M   'P 1'
#
loop_
_entity.id
_entity.type
_entity.pdbx_description
1 polymer ?
#
loop_
_entity_poly.entity_id
_entity_poly.type
_entity_poly.pdbx_seq_one_letter_code
_entity_poly.pdbx_strand_id
1 'polypeptide(L)'
;GDDGSADPALRAALEAFHAGEGDQVAVATAYRTARLLIPLIAEKGDEGVGPTGLVVDKTQELSIVTVAAPDGRRVLPVFTSVATMRAWDAAARP
;
A
#
# COMPACT_ATOMS: atom_id res chain seq x y z
N GLY A 1 -17.45 3.85 11.03
CA GLY A 1 -16.22 4.29 10.34
C GLY A 1 -15.57 3.08 9.71
N ASP A 2 -14.66 3.29 8.77
CA ASP A 2 -13.85 2.22 8.18
C ASP A 2 -12.95 1.57 9.25
N ASP A 3 -13.05 0.26 9.43
CA ASP A 3 -12.27 -0.50 10.43
C ASP A 3 -10.93 -1.02 9.89
N GLY A 4 -10.62 -0.74 8.61
CA GLY A 4 -9.38 -1.15 7.95
C GLY A 4 -9.33 -2.63 7.55
N SER A 5 -10.44 -3.38 7.71
CA SER A 5 -10.55 -4.76 7.24
C SER A 5 -10.73 -4.84 5.72
N ALA A 6 -10.39 -5.99 5.15
CA ALA A 6 -10.62 -6.24 3.72
C ALA A 6 -12.10 -6.37 3.41
N ASP A 7 -12.50 -5.92 2.22
CA ASP A 7 -13.81 -6.23 1.66
C ASP A 7 -14.04 -7.75 1.70
N PRO A 8 -15.10 -8.25 2.38
CA PRO A 8 -15.31 -9.69 2.55
C PRO A 8 -15.45 -10.44 1.23
N ALA A 9 -16.07 -9.83 0.21
CA ALA A 9 -16.26 -10.47 -1.09
C ALA A 9 -14.92 -10.58 -1.84
N LEU A 10 -14.09 -9.53 -1.82
CA LEU A 10 -12.76 -9.60 -2.42
C LEU A 10 -11.86 -10.61 -1.68
N ARG A 11 -11.91 -10.64 -0.35
CA ARG A 11 -11.17 -11.61 0.45
C ARG A 11 -11.55 -13.04 0.09
N ALA A 12 -12.85 -13.35 0.06
CA ALA A 12 -13.33 -14.69 -0.29
C ALA A 12 -12.92 -15.09 -1.72
N ALA A 13 -12.99 -14.17 -2.68
CA ALA A 13 -12.59 -14.43 -4.06
C ALA A 13 -11.07 -14.73 -4.17
N LEU A 14 -10.23 -13.99 -3.45
CA LEU A 14 -8.78 -14.22 -3.41
C LEU A 14 -8.42 -15.56 -2.76
N GLU A 15 -9.09 -15.91 -1.65
CA GLU A 15 -8.89 -17.19 -0.95
C GLU A 15 -9.30 -18.38 -1.84
N ALA A 16 -10.48 -18.30 -2.48
CA ALA A 16 -10.94 -19.33 -3.42
C ALA A 16 -10.03 -19.47 -4.65
N PHE A 17 -9.57 -18.34 -5.23
CA PHE A 17 -8.63 -18.36 -6.34
C PHE A 17 -7.30 -19.01 -5.95
N HIS A 18 -6.77 -18.69 -4.76
CA HIS A 18 -5.55 -19.31 -4.25
C HIS A 18 -5.69 -20.83 -4.02
N ALA A 19 -6.86 -21.28 -3.56
CA ALA A 19 -7.19 -22.68 -3.38
C ALA A 19 -7.45 -23.45 -4.69
N GLY A 20 -7.55 -22.77 -5.83
CA GLY A 20 -7.95 -23.37 -7.12
C GLY A 20 -9.45 -23.68 -7.23
N GLU A 21 -10.25 -23.16 -6.31
CA GLU A 21 -11.71 -23.33 -6.24
C GLU A 21 -12.47 -22.15 -6.89
N GLY A 22 -11.76 -21.08 -7.23
CA GLY A 22 -12.28 -19.90 -7.91
C GLY A 22 -11.44 -19.51 -9.13
N ASP A 23 -11.90 -18.49 -9.86
CA ASP A 23 -11.24 -18.00 -11.06
C ASP A 23 -10.87 -16.51 -10.99
N GLN A 24 -10.05 -16.08 -11.95
CA GLN A 24 -9.61 -14.69 -12.07
C GLN A 24 -10.77 -13.72 -12.35
N VAL A 25 -11.89 -14.20 -12.90
CA VAL A 25 -13.06 -13.37 -13.23
C VAL A 25 -13.80 -12.97 -11.96
N ALA A 26 -13.93 -13.90 -11.00
CA ALA A 26 -14.49 -13.64 -9.68
C ALA A 26 -13.66 -12.62 -8.92
N VAL A 27 -12.32 -12.77 -8.93
CA VAL A 27 -11.39 -11.80 -8.31
C VAL A 27 -11.55 -10.42 -8.93
N ALA A 28 -11.45 -10.32 -10.26
CA ALA A 28 -11.61 -9.06 -10.98
C ALA A 28 -12.99 -8.42 -10.75
N THR A 29 -14.01 -9.23 -10.50
CA THR A 29 -15.37 -8.75 -10.21
C THR A 29 -15.50 -8.12 -8.84
N ALA A 30 -15.04 -8.80 -7.79
CA ALA A 30 -15.05 -8.24 -6.44
C ALA A 30 -14.11 -7.04 -6.31
N TYR A 31 -12.97 -7.06 -7.03
CA TYR A 31 -11.98 -5.99 -7.01
C TYR A 31 -12.52 -4.64 -7.49
N ARG A 32 -13.49 -4.62 -8.43
CA ARG A 32 -14.04 -3.37 -9.01
C ARG A 32 -14.68 -2.44 -7.98
N THR A 33 -15.22 -2.99 -6.89
CA THR A 33 -15.98 -2.23 -5.89
C THR A 33 -15.28 -2.17 -4.53
N ALA A 34 -14.25 -3.00 -4.32
CA ALA A 34 -13.53 -3.05 -3.07
C ALA A 34 -12.64 -1.81 -2.89
N ARG A 35 -12.55 -1.32 -1.64
CA ARG A 35 -11.54 -0.33 -1.26
C ARG A 35 -10.16 -0.97 -1.30
N LEU A 36 -9.19 -0.22 -1.82
CA LEU A 36 -7.77 -0.57 -1.78
C LEU A 36 -7.00 0.47 -0.98
N LEU A 37 -5.91 0.04 -0.38
CA LEU A 37 -5.00 0.88 0.40
C LEU A 37 -3.68 1.00 -0.35
N ILE A 38 -3.20 2.22 -0.49
CA ILE A 38 -1.88 2.53 -1.05
C ILE A 38 -0.98 2.87 0.12
N PRO A 39 0.14 2.16 0.33
CA PRO A 39 1.00 2.43 1.47
C PRO A 39 1.71 3.78 1.30
N LEU A 40 1.57 4.62 2.32
CA LEU A 40 2.37 5.83 2.47
C LEU A 40 3.47 5.58 3.50
N ILE A 41 4.71 5.89 3.13
CA ILE A 41 5.87 5.80 4.02
C ILE A 41 6.48 7.20 4.15
N ALA A 42 6.85 7.57 5.37
CA ALA A 42 7.55 8.83 5.60
C ALA A 42 8.97 8.71 5.01
N GLU A 43 9.30 9.59 4.06
CA GLU A 43 10.69 9.77 3.69
C GLU A 43 11.35 10.83 4.56
N LYS A 44 12.61 10.56 4.92
CA LYS A 44 13.43 11.53 5.64
C LYS A 44 13.93 12.52 4.59
N GLY A 45 13.32 13.71 4.52
CA GLY A 45 13.79 14.79 3.66
C GLY A 45 15.27 15.14 3.94
N ASP A 46 15.99 15.59 2.91
CA ASP A 46 17.40 15.97 2.99
C ASP A 46 17.62 17.05 4.07
N GLU A 47 18.61 16.81 4.95
CA GLU A 47 19.04 17.77 5.95
C GLU A 47 19.91 18.85 5.28
N GLY A 48 19.35 20.04 5.04
CA GLY A 48 20.08 21.21 4.53
C GLY A 48 20.37 22.24 5.63
N VAL A 49 21.62 22.71 5.73
CA VAL A 49 22.01 23.82 6.62
C VAL A 49 21.57 25.14 5.97
N GLY A 50 20.70 25.89 6.63
CA GLY A 50 20.32 27.22 6.17
C GLY A 50 21.51 28.21 6.23
N PRO A 51 21.45 29.36 5.52
CA PRO A 51 22.54 30.35 5.47
C PRO A 51 22.99 30.91 6.83
N THR A 52 22.22 30.66 7.90
CA THR A 52 22.44 31.14 9.27
C THR A 52 22.98 30.06 10.23
N GLY A 53 23.26 28.84 9.74
CA GLY A 53 23.78 27.74 10.58
C GLY A 53 22.73 27.08 11.48
N LEU A 54 21.44 27.41 11.30
CA LEU A 54 20.34 26.76 12.01
C LEU A 54 19.88 25.52 11.25
N VAL A 55 19.74 24.40 11.98
CA VAL A 55 19.09 23.17 11.49
C VAL A 55 17.60 23.48 11.36
N VAL A 56 17.09 23.54 10.13
CA VAL A 56 15.65 23.70 9.87
C VAL A 56 15.00 22.32 9.95
N ASP A 57 13.93 22.23 10.74
CA ASP A 57 13.25 20.98 11.04
C ASP A 57 12.42 20.45 9.85
N LYS A 58 12.39 19.13 9.76
CA LYS A 58 12.08 18.29 8.60
C LYS A 58 10.59 18.29 8.29
N THR A 59 10.22 18.82 7.14
CA THR A 59 8.92 18.50 6.53
C THR A 59 8.91 16.99 6.25
N GLN A 60 8.08 16.23 6.96
CA GLN A 60 7.88 14.82 6.64
C GLN A 60 7.10 14.74 5.33
N GLU A 61 7.76 14.36 4.26
CA GLU A 61 7.12 14.06 2.99
C GLU A 61 6.64 12.61 3.03
N LEU A 62 5.33 12.42 2.86
CA LEU A 62 4.76 11.08 2.68
C LEU A 62 4.92 10.69 1.22
N SER A 63 5.67 9.62 0.99
CA SER A 63 5.94 9.11 -0.35
C SER A 63 5.15 7.83 -0.60
N ILE A 64 4.68 7.71 -1.85
CA ILE A 64 4.12 6.48 -2.37
C ILE A 64 5.28 5.56 -2.79
N VAL A 65 5.26 4.32 -2.32
CA VAL A 65 6.27 3.33 -2.71
C VAL A 65 5.94 2.74 -4.07
N THR A 66 6.95 2.60 -4.93
CA THR A 66 6.84 1.75 -6.12
C THR A 66 7.85 0.62 -6.04
N VAL A 67 7.46 -0.56 -6.54
CA VAL A 67 8.34 -1.72 -6.65
C VAL A 67 8.62 -2.02 -8.11
N ALA A 68 9.80 -2.57 -8.40
CA ALA A 68 10.13 -3.01 -9.74
C ALA A 68 9.42 -4.35 -10.02
N ALA A 69 8.61 -4.39 -11.08
CA ALA A 69 8.07 -5.62 -11.62
C ALA A 69 9.19 -6.43 -12.32
N PRO A 70 9.03 -7.76 -12.51
CA PRO A 70 10.01 -8.59 -13.20
C PRO A 70 10.34 -8.13 -14.63
N ASP A 71 9.43 -7.39 -15.27
CA ASP A 71 9.59 -6.80 -16.60
C ASP A 71 10.19 -5.38 -16.59
N GLY A 72 10.64 -4.90 -15.43
CA GLY A 72 11.26 -3.59 -15.25
C GLY A 72 10.29 -2.42 -15.09
N ARG A 73 8.97 -2.64 -15.20
CA ARG A 73 7.98 -1.58 -14.93
C ARG A 73 7.94 -1.24 -13.45
N ARG A 74 7.70 0.04 -13.13
CA ARG A 74 7.35 0.43 -11.76
C ARG A 74 5.87 0.11 -11.53
N VAL A 75 5.60 -0.65 -10.47
CA VAL A 75 4.23 -0.98 -10.06
C VAL A 75 3.97 -0.49 -8.64
N LEU A 76 2.71 -0.17 -8.40
CA LEU A 76 2.23 0.31 -7.12
C LEU A 76 1.72 -0.89 -6.30
N PRO A 77 2.30 -1.20 -5.13
CA PRO A 77 1.70 -2.17 -4.23
C PRO A 77 0.38 -1.60 -3.69
N VAL A 78 -0.66 -2.43 -3.68
CA VAL A 78 -1.96 -2.12 -3.06
C VAL A 78 -2.38 -3.25 -2.14
N PHE A 79 -3.06 -2.89 -1.06
CA PHE A 79 -3.49 -3.84 -0.03
C PHE A 79 -5.01 -3.78 0.16
N THR A 80 -5.59 -4.91 0.55
CA THR A 80 -7.01 -4.97 0.87
C THR A 80 -7.29 -4.64 2.33
N SER A 81 -6.31 -4.78 3.24
CA SER A 81 -6.46 -4.48 4.67
C SER A 81 -5.24 -3.79 5.28
N VAL A 82 -5.47 -3.01 6.35
CA VAL A 82 -4.40 -2.36 7.11
C VAL A 82 -3.47 -3.39 7.73
N ALA A 83 -4.01 -4.53 8.19
CA ALA A 83 -3.21 -5.59 8.79
C ALA A 83 -2.18 -6.18 7.80
N THR A 84 -2.60 -6.47 6.57
CA THR A 84 -1.69 -7.02 5.54
C THR A 84 -0.65 -5.99 5.09
N MET A 85 -1.05 -4.71 4.97
CA MET A 85 -0.13 -3.62 4.67
C MET A 85 0.95 -3.44 5.76
N ARG A 86 0.55 -3.45 7.04
CA ARG A 86 1.48 -3.34 8.18
C ARG A 86 2.39 -4.55 8.32
N ALA A 87 1.93 -5.74 7.93
CA ALA A 87 2.75 -6.94 7.89
C ALA A 87 3.82 -6.87 6.79
N TRP A 88 3.53 -6.19 5.68
CA TRP A 88 4.51 -5.92 4.63
C TRP A 88 5.53 -4.86 5.07
N ASP A 89 5.08 -3.73 5.62
CA ASP A 89 5.95 -2.70 6.18
C ASP A 89 5.29 -2.06 7.41
N ALA A 90 5.96 -2.18 8.57
CA ALA A 90 5.44 -1.68 9.83
C ALA A 90 5.29 -0.15 9.87
N ALA A 91 6.04 0.60 9.06
CA ALA A 91 5.94 2.05 8.95
C ALA A 91 4.79 2.50 8.03
N ALA A 92 4.39 1.67 7.06
CA ALA A 92 3.38 2.01 6.06
C ALA A 92 2.02 2.37 6.68
N ARG A 93 1.46 3.51 6.25
CA ARG A 93 0.16 4.02 6.69
C ARG A 93 -0.85 3.98 5.53
N PRO A 94 -2.14 3.76 5.80
CA PRO A 94 -3.18 3.81 4.77
C PRO A 94 -3.42 5.26 4.31
#